data_AF-A0A7V0V6T1-F1
#
_entry.id   AF-A0A7V0V6T1-F1
#
_cell.length_a   1.000
_cell.length_b   1.000
_cell.length_c   1.000
_cell.angle_alpha   90.00
_cell.angle_beta   90.00
_cell.angle_gamma   90.00
#
_symmetry.space_group_name_H-M   'P 1'
#
loop_
_entity.id
_entity.type
_entity.pdbx_description
1 polymer ?
#
loop_
_entity_poly.entity_id
_entity_poly.type
_entity_poly.pdbx_seq_one_letter_code
_entity_poly.pdbx_strand_id
1 'polypeptide(L)'
;MPERYDLRAMQYGPDPMMFFEDTFNRISAELNPGQEATVVVNPEKMNEPVAQIANLAEASGLSVIMVRETASDEAVIEVKKRAA
;
A
#
# COMPACT_ATOMS: atom_id res chain seq x y z
N MET A 1 3.37 -3.29 17.56
CA MET A 1 2.19 -3.09 16.69
C MET A 1 2.73 -2.70 15.32
N PRO A 2 2.24 -3.30 14.22
CA PRO A 2 2.69 -2.93 12.87
C PRO A 2 2.38 -1.46 12.59
N GLU A 3 3.23 -0.79 11.81
CA GLU A 3 3.02 0.60 11.44
C GLU A 3 1.80 0.74 10.55
N ARG A 4 0.99 1.79 10.72
CA ARG A 4 -0.25 1.99 9.97
C ARG A 4 -0.19 3.27 9.15
N TYR A 5 -0.39 3.14 7.85
CA TYR A 5 -0.44 4.24 6.89
C TYR A 5 -1.88 4.36 6.35
N ASP A 6 -2.65 5.35 6.83
CA ASP A 6 -4.02 5.59 6.34
C ASP A 6 -4.01 6.64 5.22
N LEU A 7 -4.28 6.18 3.99
CA LEU A 7 -4.24 6.96 2.76
C LEU A 7 -5.64 7.25 2.22
N ARG A 8 -6.72 6.88 2.93
CA ARG A 8 -8.09 7.04 2.43
C ARG A 8 -8.49 8.48 2.20
N ALA A 9 -8.00 9.39 3.04
CA ALA A 9 -8.28 10.81 2.94
C ALA A 9 -7.48 11.51 1.82
N MET A 10 -6.42 10.88 1.30
CA MET A 10 -5.56 11.48 0.29
C MET A 10 -6.28 11.61 -1.06
N GLN A 11 -5.77 12.52 -1.89
CA GLN A 11 -6.03 12.53 -3.32
C GLN A 11 -4.92 11.78 -4.02
N TYR A 12 -5.27 10.75 -4.80
CA TYR A 12 -4.30 9.94 -5.55
C TYR A 12 -3.83 10.63 -6.83
N GLY A 13 -4.40 11.80 -7.15
CA GLY A 13 -4.07 12.55 -8.34
C GLY A 13 -4.64 11.92 -9.62
N PRO A 14 -4.24 12.43 -10.81
CA PRO A 14 -4.70 11.90 -12.09
C PRO A 14 -4.09 10.52 -12.41
N ASP A 15 -2.99 10.16 -11.76
CA ASP A 15 -2.32 8.87 -11.91
C ASP A 15 -2.14 8.19 -10.53
N PRO A 16 -3.13 7.40 -10.08
CA PRO A 16 -3.05 6.68 -8.82
C PRO A 16 -1.88 5.70 -8.76
N MET A 17 -1.49 5.08 -9.88
CA MET A 17 -0.41 4.09 -9.90
C MET A 17 0.91 4.73 -9.47
N MET A 18 1.23 5.90 -10.04
CA MET A 18 2.42 6.67 -9.67
C MET A 18 2.40 7.09 -8.19
N PHE A 19 1.25 7.58 -7.70
CA PHE A 19 1.08 7.94 -6.29
C PHE A 19 1.38 6.76 -5.35
N PHE A 20 0.86 5.57 -5.67
CA PHE A 20 1.06 4.39 -4.83
C PHE A 20 2.47 3.83 -4.93
N GLU A 21 3.08 3.83 -6.11
CA GLU A 21 4.48 3.44 -6.30
C GLU A 21 5.42 4.29 -5.43
N ASP A 22 5.30 5.62 -5.50
CA ASP A 22 6.09 6.54 -4.67
C ASP A 22 5.83 6.32 -3.18
N THR A 23 4.57 6.09 -2.82
CA THR A 23 4.19 5.85 -1.42
C THR A 23 4.77 4.55 -0.90
N PHE A 24 4.72 3.46 -1.67
CA PHE A 24 5.32 2.18 -1.28
C PHE A 24 6.85 2.26 -1.24
N ASN A 25 7.48 3.01 -2.15
CA ASN A 25 8.92 3.27 -2.09
C ASN A 25 9.31 3.99 -0.79
N ARG A 26 8.53 5.00 -0.38
CA ARG A 26 8.75 5.69 0.89
C ARG A 26 8.56 4.76 2.09
N ILE A 27 7.45 4.02 2.15
CA ILE A 27 7.18 3.05 3.24
C ILE A 27 8.33 2.02 3.32
N SER A 28 8.77 1.51 2.17
CA SER A 28 9.88 0.56 2.08
C SER A 28 11.20 1.14 2.60
N ALA A 29 11.44 2.44 2.46
CA ALA A 29 12.61 3.10 3.01
C ALA A 29 12.52 3.36 4.53
N GLU A 30 11.31 3.53 5.06
CA GLU A 30 11.04 3.76 6.49
C GLU A 30 11.10 2.46 7.32
N LEU A 31 10.71 1.33 6.72
CA LEU A 31 10.67 0.03 7.40
C LEU A 31 12.03 -0.66 7.47
N ASN A 32 12.31 -1.29 8.62
CA ASN A 32 13.44 -2.21 8.76
C ASN A 32 13.16 -3.56 8.08
N PRO A 33 14.18 -4.30 7.62
CA PRO A 33 14.02 -5.66 7.10
C PRO A 33 13.21 -6.57 8.03
N GLY A 34 12.16 -7.20 7.50
CA GLY A 34 11.25 -8.06 8.26
C GLY A 34 10.17 -7.33 9.07
N GLN A 35 10.17 -6.00 9.11
CA GLN A 35 9.12 -5.20 9.73
C GLN A 35 7.86 -5.18 8.85
N GLU A 36 6.71 -5.22 9.50
CA GLU A 36 5.38 -5.23 8.87
C GLU A 36 4.69 -3.88 9.02
N ALA A 37 3.90 -3.53 8.01
CA ALA A 37 3.07 -2.35 7.98
C ALA A 37 1.70 -2.65 7.35
N THR A 38 0.72 -1.85 7.72
CA THR A 38 -0.64 -1.87 7.20
C THR A 38 -0.90 -0.59 6.43
N VAL A 39 -1.19 -0.71 5.14
CA VAL A 39 -1.54 0.42 4.27
C VAL A 39 -3.04 0.36 4.01
N VAL A 40 -3.75 1.44 4.32
CA VAL A 40 -5.20 1.54 4.15
C VAL A 40 -5.50 2.51 3.04
N VAL A 41 -6.27 2.07 2.06
CA VAL A 41 -6.57 2.82 0.83
C VAL A 41 -8.07 2.92 0.63
N ASN A 42 -8.51 3.87 -0.19
CA ASN A 42 -9.90 4.05 -0.56
C ASN A 42 -10.11 3.59 -2.02
N PRO A 43 -10.71 2.41 -2.24
CA PRO A 43 -10.92 1.88 -3.59
C PRO A 43 -11.79 2.77 -4.48
N GLU A 44 -12.76 3.51 -3.95
CA GLU A 44 -13.63 4.40 -4.76
C GLU A 44 -12.87 5.56 -5.39
N LYS A 45 -11.72 5.94 -4.81
CA LYS A 45 -10.84 6.98 -5.36
C LYS A 45 -9.82 6.43 -6.34
N MET A 46 -9.84 5.12 -6.59
CA MET A 46 -8.91 4.43 -7.46
C MET A 46 -9.62 4.07 -8.76
N ASN A 47 -8.97 4.30 -9.90
CA ASN A 47 -9.46 3.82 -11.19
C ASN A 47 -9.03 2.37 -11.46
N GLU A 48 -8.18 1.81 -10.60
CA GLU A 48 -7.53 0.50 -10.73
C GLU A 48 -7.90 -0.42 -9.56
N PRO A 49 -7.92 -1.75 -9.75
CA PRO A 49 -8.16 -2.71 -8.67
C PRO A 49 -7.12 -2.62 -7.55
N VAL A 50 -7.53 -2.80 -6.29
CA VAL A 50 -6.62 -2.79 -5.13
C VAL A 50 -5.51 -3.84 -5.27
N ALA A 51 -5.83 -5.02 -5.82
CA ALA A 51 -4.85 -6.07 -6.07
C ALA A 51 -3.72 -5.63 -7.02
N GLN A 52 -4.04 -4.85 -8.06
CA GLN A 52 -3.04 -4.31 -8.98
C GLN A 52 -2.13 -3.29 -8.29
N ILE A 53 -2.68 -2.53 -7.37
CA ILE A 53 -1.96 -1.51 -6.60
C ILE A 53 -1.08 -2.17 -5.55
N ALA A 54 -1.54 -3.26 -4.93
CA ALA A 54 -0.73 -4.08 -4.03
C ALA A 54 0.52 -4.65 -4.73
N ASN A 55 0.44 -4.99 -6.04
CA ASN A 55 1.60 -5.46 -6.79
C ASN A 55 2.71 -4.40 -6.90
N LEU A 56 2.39 -3.11 -6.81
CA LEU A 56 3.40 -2.04 -6.79
C LEU A 56 4.27 -2.11 -5.53
N ALA A 57 3.71 -2.55 -4.41
CA ALA A 57 4.47 -2.75 -3.18
C ALA A 57 5.60 -3.78 -3.39
N GLU A 58 5.38 -4.79 -4.23
CA GLU A 58 6.41 -5.75 -4.57
C GLU A 58 7.56 -5.16 -5.38
N ALA A 59 7.27 -4.24 -6.30
CA ALA A 59 8.31 -3.53 -7.04
C ALA A 59 9.15 -2.64 -6.11
N SER A 60 8.54 -2.08 -5.06
CA SER A 60 9.20 -1.25 -4.04
C SER A 60 10.03 -2.05 -3.01
N GLY A 61 10.18 -3.37 -3.15
CA GLY A 61 10.94 -4.20 -2.21
C GLY A 61 10.18 -4.58 -0.94
N LEU A 62 8.85 -4.45 -0.95
CA LEU A 62 7.96 -5.01 0.05
C LEU A 62 7.45 -6.38 -0.41
N SER A 63 6.93 -7.18 0.50
CA SER A 63 6.16 -8.39 0.24
C SER A 63 4.74 -8.15 0.69
N VAL A 64 3.77 -8.42 -0.18
CA VAL A 64 2.35 -8.34 0.19
C VAL A 64 2.02 -9.57 1.01
N ILE A 65 1.65 -9.37 2.28
CA ILE A 65 1.17 -10.44 3.15
C ILE A 65 -0.31 -10.71 2.86
N MET A 66 -1.08 -9.64 2.70
CA MET A 66 -2.52 -9.73 2.60
C MET A 66 -3.13 -8.51 1.91
N VAL A 67 -4.21 -8.75 1.18
CA VAL A 67 -5.10 -7.70 0.67
C VAL A 67 -6.51 -8.04 1.12
N ARG A 68 -7.21 -7.09 1.75
CA ARG A 68 -8.61 -7.24 2.16
C ARG A 68 -9.39 -5.99 1.77
N GLU A 69 -10.45 -6.16 1.00
CA GLU A 69 -11.47 -5.14 0.81
C GLU A 69 -12.50 -5.29 1.92
N THR A 70 -12.61 -4.29 2.79
CA THR A 70 -13.46 -4.34 4.00
C THR A 70 -14.74 -3.53 3.84
N ALA A 71 -14.72 -2.51 2.99
CA ALA A 71 -15.87 -1.72 2.58
C ALA A 71 -15.61 -1.13 1.18
N SER A 72 -16.63 -0.51 0.57
CA SER A 72 -16.47 0.16 -0.74
C SER A 72 -15.35 1.21 -0.72
N ASP A 73 -15.23 1.95 0.38
CA ASP A 73 -14.26 3.04 0.58
C ASP A 73 -13.04 2.66 1.45
N GLU A 74 -12.90 1.38 1.81
CA GLU A 74 -11.81 0.89 2.64
C GLU A 74 -11.28 -0.45 2.15
N ALA A 75 -10.01 -0.45 1.77
CA ALA A 75 -9.22 -1.67 1.59
C ALA A 75 -7.91 -1.59 2.36
N VAL A 76 -7.44 -2.74 2.81
CA VAL A 76 -6.26 -2.92 3.63
C VAL A 76 -5.25 -3.78 2.89
N ILE A 77 -4.01 -3.29 2.80
CA ILE A 77 -2.87 -3.96 2.21
C ILE A 77 -1.84 -4.14 3.34
N GLU A 78 -1.64 -5.37 3.79
CA GLU A 78 -0.59 -5.71 4.74
C GLU A 78 0.69 -6.03 3.97
N VAL A 79 1.78 -5.35 4.33
CA VAL A 79 3.07 -5.45 3.66
C VAL A 79 4.19 -5.71 4.66
N LYS A 80 5.26 -6.34 4.18
CA LYS A 80 6.46 -6.61 4.95
C LYS A 80 7.70 -6.21 4.17
N LYS A 81 8.66 -5.54 4.80
CA LYS A 81 9.94 -5.24 4.15
C LYS A 81 10.73 -6.53 3.93
N ARG A 82 11.15 -6.79 2.69
CA ARG A 82 12.04 -7.94 2.40
C ARG A 82 13.39 -7.76 3.06
N ALA A 83 14.02 -8.87 3.44
CA ALA A 83 15.44 -8.86 3.73
C ALA A 83 16.19 -8.57 2.43
N ALA A 84 17.06 -7.56 2.47
CA ALA A 84 17.95 -7.21 1.36
C ALA A 84 19.03 -8.28 1.16
#